data_AF-A0A1C6QS19-F1
#
_entry.id   AF-A0A1C6QS19-F1
#
_cell.length_a   1.000
_cell.length_b   1.000
_cell.length_c   1.000
_cell.angle_alpha   90.00
_cell.angle_beta   90.00
_cell.angle_gamma   90.00
#
_symmetry.space_group_name_H-M   'P 1'
#
loop_
_entity.id
_entity.type
_entity.pdbx_description
1 polymer ?
#
loop_
_entity_poly.entity_id
_entity_poly.type
_entity_poly.pdbx_seq_one_letter_code
_entity_poly.pdbx_strand_id
1 'polypeptide(L)'
;MNGNGNSTAQNTPPRAAPGTAEAETEGGAVGGTDVRHIRLVHTAAELRASTAGLRASAAGSGAGAPGERAVVMTMGALHAGHASLIRTARERVGRQGQVVVTVFVNPLQFGPSEDLDRYPRTLDADLAVAEEAGADVVFAPSVEEVYPEYAASNGSRTAGRNQGEDGPQVRVSAGPMGDRFEGAYRPGHFDGVLTVVAKLLHLTAPDVSLYGQKDAQQLALIRRMVTDLNFPVEIIGVPTVRESDGMALSSRNRYLSPEERTSALALSRALFAARDALTDGADAALAAARAVLDEAARREPPLHVDYLALIDPADFTELTERAGQSGSPPRTGAETHGPEGVLAVAARVGGTRLIDNIPLGPLR
;
A
#
# COMPACT_ATOMS: atom_id res chain seq x y z
N MET A 1 23.72 -78.57 49.30
CA MET A 1 22.39 -79.08 49.70
C MET A 1 21.48 -78.87 48.50
N ASN A 2 21.54 -79.78 47.53
CA ASN A 2 20.57 -80.85 47.26
C ASN A 2 19.17 -80.27 46.95
N GLY A 3 18.58 -80.45 45.77
CA GLY A 3 18.80 -81.54 44.82
C GLY A 3 18.30 -81.30 43.39
N ASN A 4 18.82 -82.20 42.55
CA ASN A 4 18.47 -82.49 41.17
C ASN A 4 17.03 -82.97 41.01
N GLY A 5 16.43 -82.63 39.88
CA GLY A 5 15.28 -83.31 39.29
C GLY A 5 15.35 -83.21 37.77
N ASN A 6 15.94 -84.23 37.15
CA ASN A 6 16.14 -84.41 35.71
C ASN A 6 14.86 -85.02 35.09
N SER A 7 14.41 -84.56 33.92
CA SER A 7 13.78 -85.46 32.93
C SER A 7 13.68 -84.80 31.55
N THR A 8 14.48 -85.33 30.64
CA THR A 8 14.44 -85.21 29.18
C THR A 8 13.25 -85.97 28.57
N ALA A 9 12.61 -85.42 27.54
CA ALA A 9 12.24 -86.19 26.33
C ALA A 9 11.70 -85.27 25.20
N GLN A 10 12.40 -85.34 24.04
CA GLN A 10 11.87 -85.55 22.68
C GLN A 10 10.84 -84.52 22.16
N ASN A 11 10.96 -83.90 20.99
CA ASN A 11 11.05 -84.54 19.68
C ASN A 11 11.21 -83.45 18.57
N THR A 12 11.65 -83.93 17.42
CA THR A 12 12.28 -83.29 16.24
C THR A 12 11.28 -82.44 15.38
N PRO A 13 11.75 -81.50 14.52
CA PRO A 13 10.98 -80.36 14.02
C PRO A 13 10.31 -80.63 12.66
N PRO A 14 9.58 -79.64 12.10
CA PRO A 14 9.55 -79.50 10.66
C PRO A 14 9.92 -78.10 10.17
N ARG A 15 10.63 -78.15 9.05
CA ARG A 15 11.17 -77.08 8.22
C ARG A 15 10.10 -76.65 7.21
N ALA A 16 9.97 -75.35 6.95
CA ALA A 16 9.48 -74.83 5.69
C ALA A 16 10.23 -73.52 5.34
N ALA A 17 10.74 -73.48 4.11
CA ALA A 17 11.59 -72.46 3.49
C ALA A 17 10.72 -71.46 2.67
N PRO A 18 11.27 -70.63 1.75
CA PRO A 18 12.56 -69.90 1.67
C PRO A 18 12.36 -68.35 1.54
N GLY A 19 13.46 -67.60 1.51
CA GLY A 19 13.53 -66.12 1.48
C GLY A 19 12.96 -65.42 0.23
N THR A 20 12.88 -64.09 0.23
CA THR A 20 13.89 -63.20 -0.38
C THR A 20 13.98 -61.83 0.31
N ALA A 21 15.12 -61.15 0.13
CA ALA A 21 15.48 -59.84 0.66
C ALA A 21 14.67 -58.66 0.08
N GLU A 22 14.27 -57.71 0.93
CA GLU A 22 13.84 -56.32 0.59
C GLU A 22 14.22 -55.42 1.78
N ALA A 23 15.13 -54.46 1.60
CA ALA A 23 14.89 -53.06 1.19
C ALA A 23 14.62 -52.15 2.40
N GLU A 24 15.64 -51.35 2.72
CA GLU A 24 15.59 -50.21 3.63
C GLU A 24 14.48 -49.25 3.17
N THR A 25 13.59 -48.88 4.08
CA THR A 25 12.60 -47.83 3.85
C THR A 25 12.88 -46.66 4.79
N GLU A 26 13.27 -45.55 4.15
CA GLU A 26 13.32 -44.21 4.69
C GLU A 26 11.94 -43.80 5.25
N GLY A 27 11.95 -43.11 6.38
CA GLY A 27 10.74 -42.55 6.99
C GLY A 27 11.09 -41.44 7.96
N GLY A 28 11.04 -40.19 7.48
CA GLY A 28 11.15 -39.02 8.34
C GLY A 28 11.62 -37.75 7.63
N ALA A 29 10.94 -37.33 6.56
CA ALA A 29 11.14 -35.99 6.00
C ALA A 29 10.64 -34.95 7.03
N VAL A 30 11.59 -34.35 7.74
CA VAL A 30 11.38 -33.14 8.53
C VAL A 30 11.02 -32.02 7.56
N GLY A 31 9.86 -31.39 7.77
CA GLY A 31 9.34 -30.32 6.92
C GLY A 31 10.34 -29.18 6.75
N GLY A 32 10.95 -29.11 5.57
CA GLY A 32 11.67 -27.93 5.14
C GLY A 32 10.69 -26.79 4.98
N THR A 33 10.84 -25.74 5.78
CA THR A 33 10.28 -24.44 5.44
C THR A 33 10.91 -24.02 4.13
N ASP A 34 10.14 -24.08 3.04
CA ASP A 34 10.54 -23.54 1.74
C ASP A 34 10.70 -22.03 1.90
N VAL A 35 11.92 -21.59 2.25
CA VAL A 35 12.26 -20.18 2.39
C VAL A 35 12.29 -19.61 0.99
N ARG A 36 11.18 -19.00 0.57
CA ARG A 36 11.15 -18.24 -0.68
C ARG A 36 12.01 -17.00 -0.50
N HIS A 37 13.16 -16.97 -1.14
CA HIS A 37 13.97 -15.75 -1.23
C HIS A 37 13.29 -14.73 -2.13
N ILE A 38 13.25 -13.47 -1.67
CA ILE A 38 12.73 -12.37 -2.48
C ILE A 38 13.61 -12.13 -3.71
N ARG A 39 12.99 -11.92 -4.88
CA ARG A 39 13.72 -11.62 -6.13
C ARG A 39 13.79 -10.11 -6.36
N LEU A 40 14.99 -9.56 -6.44
CA LEU A 40 15.20 -8.19 -6.92
C LEU A 40 15.31 -8.18 -8.46
N VAL A 41 14.58 -7.28 -9.11
CA VAL A 41 14.64 -7.03 -10.55
C VAL A 41 14.66 -5.53 -10.84
N HIS A 42 15.34 -5.13 -11.92
CA HIS A 42 15.54 -3.72 -12.28
C HIS A 42 14.90 -3.35 -13.62
N THR A 43 14.58 -4.32 -14.47
CA THR A 43 13.97 -4.07 -15.78
C THR A 43 12.58 -4.69 -15.89
N ALA A 44 11.74 -4.12 -16.75
CA ALA A 44 10.44 -4.69 -17.09
C ALA A 44 10.58 -6.06 -17.76
N ALA A 45 11.70 -6.32 -18.46
CA ALA A 45 12.00 -7.62 -19.04
C ALA A 45 12.21 -8.69 -17.96
N GLU A 46 13.01 -8.40 -16.94
CA GLU A 46 13.22 -9.29 -15.79
C GLU A 46 11.92 -9.53 -15.00
N LEU A 47 11.13 -8.47 -14.80
CA LEU A 47 9.83 -8.59 -14.13
C LEU A 47 8.88 -9.49 -14.93
N ARG A 48 8.77 -9.31 -16.24
CA ARG A 48 7.99 -10.20 -17.12
C ARG A 48 8.48 -11.64 -17.04
N ALA A 49 9.78 -11.87 -17.05
CA ALA A 49 10.37 -13.21 -16.90
C ALA A 49 10.00 -13.86 -15.55
N SER A 50 9.94 -13.09 -14.46
CA SER A 50 9.48 -13.59 -13.15
C SER A 50 8.02 -14.06 -13.15
N THR A 51 7.20 -13.51 -14.06
CA THR A 51 5.77 -13.83 -14.23
C THR A 51 5.54 -15.16 -14.93
N ALA A 52 6.38 -15.47 -15.92
CA ALA A 52 6.20 -16.61 -16.79
C ALA A 52 6.25 -17.93 -16.01
N GLY A 53 7.11 -18.02 -14.98
CA GLY A 53 7.22 -19.19 -14.11
C GLY A 53 5.94 -19.49 -13.32
N LEU A 54 5.22 -18.47 -12.86
CA LEU A 54 3.96 -18.62 -12.11
C LEU A 54 2.82 -19.11 -13.00
N ARG A 55 2.69 -18.54 -14.20
CA ARG A 55 1.65 -18.93 -15.17
C ARG A 55 1.92 -20.31 -15.78
N ALA A 56 3.18 -20.65 -16.04
CA ALA A 56 3.56 -21.97 -16.57
C ALA A 56 3.37 -23.11 -15.55
N SER A 57 3.67 -22.85 -14.27
CA SER A 57 3.49 -23.84 -13.20
C SER A 57 2.01 -24.20 -12.98
N ALA A 58 1.10 -23.24 -13.19
CA ALA A 58 -0.35 -23.49 -13.17
C ALA A 58 -0.81 -24.31 -14.38
N ALA A 59 -0.30 -24.00 -15.58
CA ALA A 59 -0.70 -24.69 -16.82
C ALA A 59 -0.22 -26.17 -16.90
N GLY A 60 0.91 -26.50 -16.26
CA GLY A 60 1.51 -27.85 -16.33
C GLY A 60 1.02 -28.85 -15.28
N SER A 61 0.31 -28.41 -14.24
CA SER A 61 -0.01 -29.24 -13.06
C SER A 61 -1.47 -29.70 -12.96
N GLY A 62 -2.33 -29.36 -13.93
CA GLY A 62 -3.78 -29.60 -13.81
C GLY A 62 -4.43 -28.83 -12.64
N ALA A 63 -3.66 -27.97 -11.95
CA ALA A 63 -4.13 -27.03 -10.96
C ALA A 63 -4.91 -25.90 -11.66
N GLY A 64 -5.84 -25.28 -10.93
CA GLY A 64 -6.79 -24.30 -11.44
C GLY A 64 -6.17 -23.03 -12.05
N ALA A 65 -7.00 -21.99 -12.21
CA ALA A 65 -6.60 -20.72 -12.80
C ALA A 65 -5.24 -20.21 -12.27
N PRO A 66 -4.41 -19.57 -13.11
CA PRO A 66 -3.12 -19.02 -12.66
C PRO A 66 -3.32 -18.09 -11.46
N GLY A 67 -2.43 -18.18 -10.48
CA GLY A 67 -2.50 -17.36 -9.27
C GLY A 67 -2.48 -15.87 -9.58
N GLU A 68 -3.30 -15.10 -8.87
CA GLU A 68 -3.39 -13.65 -9.03
C GLU A 68 -2.08 -12.94 -8.68
N ARG A 69 -1.86 -11.79 -9.31
CA ARG A 69 -0.76 -10.87 -9.00
C ARG A 69 -1.28 -9.64 -8.28
N ALA A 70 -0.73 -9.38 -7.11
CA ALA A 70 -0.85 -8.12 -6.41
C ALA A 70 0.37 -7.23 -6.64
N VAL A 71 0.16 -5.91 -6.72
CA VAL A 71 1.24 -4.92 -6.65
C VAL A 71 1.04 -3.90 -5.52
N VAL A 72 2.11 -3.66 -4.77
CA VAL A 72 2.23 -2.56 -3.81
C VAL A 72 3.23 -1.56 -4.38
N MET A 73 2.76 -0.39 -4.80
CA MET A 73 3.62 0.64 -5.40
C MET A 73 4.17 1.59 -4.34
N THR A 74 5.50 1.69 -4.24
CA THR A 74 6.17 2.54 -3.24
C THR A 74 7.30 3.36 -3.85
N MET A 75 7.73 4.39 -3.12
CA MET A 75 8.96 5.12 -3.41
C MET A 75 10.18 4.61 -2.62
N GLY A 76 10.07 3.45 -1.95
CA GLY A 76 11.10 2.95 -1.03
C GLY A 76 11.05 3.58 0.37
N ALA A 77 12.10 3.37 1.16
CA ALA A 77 12.15 3.69 2.59
C ALA A 77 10.97 3.07 3.35
N LEU A 78 10.86 1.74 3.22
CA LEU A 78 9.74 0.97 3.72
C LEU A 78 9.66 1.01 5.26
N HIS A 79 8.45 0.93 5.77
CA HIS A 79 8.14 0.98 7.20
C HIS A 79 6.89 0.14 7.49
N ALA A 80 6.45 0.06 8.75
CA ALA A 80 5.34 -0.81 9.15
C ALA A 80 4.03 -0.59 8.35
N GLY A 81 3.73 0.66 7.94
CA GLY A 81 2.65 0.96 6.99
C GLY A 81 2.79 0.23 5.64
N HIS A 82 3.97 0.26 5.03
CA HIS A 82 4.25 -0.47 3.79
C HIS A 82 4.22 -1.98 4.01
N ALA A 83 4.78 -2.48 5.11
CA ALA A 83 4.71 -3.89 5.46
C ALA A 83 3.25 -4.37 5.62
N SER A 84 2.35 -3.51 6.11
CA SER A 84 0.91 -3.82 6.16
C SER A 84 0.30 -3.98 4.78
N LEU A 85 0.64 -3.10 3.82
CA LEU A 85 0.20 -3.23 2.42
C LEU A 85 0.64 -4.58 1.83
N ILE A 86 1.89 -4.96 2.06
CA ILE A 86 2.47 -6.20 1.52
C ILE A 86 1.81 -7.44 2.14
N ARG A 87 1.57 -7.43 3.46
CA ARG A 87 0.83 -8.51 4.13
C ARG A 87 -0.60 -8.64 3.61
N THR A 88 -1.32 -7.53 3.48
CA THR A 88 -2.68 -7.54 2.90
C THR A 88 -2.67 -8.02 1.44
N ALA A 89 -1.64 -7.68 0.67
CA ALA A 89 -1.46 -8.18 -0.69
C ALA A 89 -1.27 -9.71 -0.69
N ARG A 90 -0.42 -10.23 0.21
CA ARG A 90 -0.22 -11.68 0.37
C ARG A 90 -1.49 -12.40 0.79
N GLU A 91 -2.23 -11.85 1.75
CA GLU A 91 -3.51 -12.40 2.19
C GLU A 91 -4.51 -12.47 1.03
N ARG A 92 -4.57 -11.41 0.20
CA ARG A 92 -5.49 -11.31 -0.95
C ARG A 92 -5.22 -12.34 -2.04
N VAL A 93 -3.96 -12.58 -2.38
CA VAL A 93 -3.58 -13.47 -3.51
C VAL A 93 -3.22 -14.89 -3.07
N GLY A 94 -3.13 -15.13 -1.76
CA GLY A 94 -2.79 -16.43 -1.18
C GLY A 94 -1.38 -16.92 -1.52
N ARG A 95 -1.13 -18.21 -1.30
CA ARG A 95 0.20 -18.84 -1.50
C ARG A 95 0.57 -19.07 -2.96
N GLN A 96 -0.44 -19.16 -3.83
CA GLN A 96 -0.30 -19.42 -5.26
C GLN A 96 -0.19 -18.14 -6.09
N GLY A 97 -0.66 -17.02 -5.55
CA GLY A 97 -0.46 -15.71 -6.16
C GLY A 97 0.90 -15.10 -5.87
N GLN A 98 1.17 -13.99 -6.54
CA GLN A 98 2.43 -13.26 -6.45
C GLN A 98 2.24 -11.86 -5.91
N VAL A 99 3.14 -11.45 -5.03
CA VAL A 99 3.21 -10.08 -4.51
C VAL A 99 4.44 -9.39 -5.07
N VAL A 100 4.20 -8.35 -5.88
CA VAL A 100 5.22 -7.47 -6.42
C VAL A 100 5.23 -6.17 -5.61
N VAL A 101 6.41 -5.72 -5.20
CA VAL A 101 6.61 -4.41 -4.58
C VAL A 101 7.43 -3.56 -5.54
N THR A 102 6.96 -2.35 -5.88
CA THR A 102 7.80 -1.41 -6.63
C THR A 102 8.54 -0.49 -5.67
N VAL A 103 9.82 -0.24 -5.94
CA VAL A 103 10.63 0.77 -5.25
C VAL A 103 11.12 1.76 -6.29
N PHE A 104 10.39 2.86 -6.46
CA PHE A 104 10.69 3.86 -7.48
C PHE A 104 10.39 5.27 -6.99
N VAL A 105 11.44 6.09 -6.82
CA VAL A 105 11.30 7.52 -6.50
C VAL A 105 10.98 8.26 -7.79
N ASN A 106 9.68 8.46 -8.05
CA ASN A 106 9.20 9.13 -9.25
C ASN A 106 9.56 10.62 -9.26
N PRO A 107 10.38 11.13 -10.20
CA PRO A 107 10.68 12.56 -10.28
C PRO A 107 9.46 13.42 -10.64
N LEU A 108 8.46 12.90 -11.36
CA LEU A 108 7.34 13.70 -11.88
C LEU A 108 6.39 14.19 -10.79
N GLN A 109 6.41 13.58 -9.60
CA GLN A 109 5.53 13.93 -8.50
C GLN A 109 6.18 14.84 -7.45
N PHE A 110 7.39 15.37 -7.73
CA PHE A 110 8.08 16.34 -6.90
C PHE A 110 8.06 17.72 -7.56
N GLY A 111 7.61 18.73 -6.83
CA GLY A 111 7.72 20.13 -7.25
C GLY A 111 9.17 20.67 -7.18
N PRO A 112 9.46 21.85 -7.76
CA PRO A 112 10.81 22.43 -7.77
C PRO A 112 11.41 22.70 -6.38
N SER A 113 10.54 22.96 -5.39
CA SER A 113 10.90 23.19 -3.98
C SER A 113 10.81 21.93 -3.13
N GLU A 114 10.45 20.78 -3.72
CA GLU A 114 10.36 19.51 -3.02
C GLU A 114 11.65 18.69 -3.13
N ASP A 115 11.86 17.84 -2.14
CA ASP A 115 13.17 17.22 -1.88
C ASP A 115 13.40 15.90 -2.61
N LEU A 116 13.35 15.91 -3.96
CA LEU A 116 13.68 14.72 -4.76
C LEU A 116 15.11 14.21 -4.49
N ASP A 117 16.07 15.13 -4.38
CA ASP A 117 17.47 14.80 -4.14
C ASP A 117 17.70 14.23 -2.72
N ARG A 118 16.95 14.71 -1.73
CA ARG A 118 17.08 14.28 -0.32
C ARG A 118 16.16 13.11 0.05
N TYR A 119 15.33 12.63 -0.87
CA TYR A 119 14.45 11.48 -0.59
C TYR A 119 15.29 10.24 -0.25
N PRO A 120 15.01 9.54 0.87
CA PRO A 120 15.80 8.39 1.31
C PRO A 120 15.75 7.25 0.28
N ARG A 121 16.91 6.67 -0.01
CA ARG A 121 17.07 5.49 -0.88
C ARG A 121 17.77 4.40 -0.08
N THR A 122 17.00 3.41 0.36
CA THR A 122 17.44 2.40 1.33
C THR A 122 17.12 0.99 0.85
N LEU A 123 17.49 0.68 -0.41
CA LEU A 123 17.03 -0.53 -1.09
C LEU A 123 17.31 -1.83 -0.31
N ASP A 124 18.47 -1.97 0.32
CA ASP A 124 18.80 -3.15 1.12
C ASP A 124 17.86 -3.33 2.33
N ALA A 125 17.52 -2.24 3.02
CA ALA A 125 16.56 -2.26 4.12
C ALA A 125 15.12 -2.49 3.61
N ASP A 126 14.80 -1.93 2.44
CA ASP A 126 13.50 -2.11 1.80
C ASP A 126 13.28 -3.58 1.40
N LEU A 127 14.32 -4.27 0.91
CA LEU A 127 14.28 -5.70 0.59
C LEU A 127 13.95 -6.55 1.82
N ALA A 128 14.61 -6.29 2.96
CA ALA A 128 14.36 -7.02 4.19
C ALA A 128 12.91 -6.86 4.67
N VAL A 129 12.38 -5.64 4.67
CA VAL A 129 10.98 -5.36 5.04
C VAL A 129 10.01 -6.05 4.07
N ALA A 130 10.30 -6.02 2.77
CA ALA A 130 9.46 -6.63 1.77
C ALA A 130 9.44 -8.16 1.88
N GLU A 131 10.60 -8.79 2.10
CA GLU A 131 10.73 -10.24 2.28
C GLU A 131 9.98 -10.71 3.53
N GLU A 132 10.21 -10.05 4.68
CA GLU A 132 9.54 -10.37 5.94
C GLU A 132 8.02 -10.21 5.84
N ALA A 133 7.54 -9.22 5.08
CA ALA A 133 6.11 -8.98 4.87
C ALA A 133 5.47 -9.93 3.82
N GLY A 134 6.26 -10.75 3.12
CA GLY A 134 5.78 -11.80 2.22
C GLY A 134 5.73 -11.42 0.74
N ALA A 135 6.53 -10.44 0.29
CA ALA A 135 6.72 -10.14 -1.12
C ALA A 135 7.56 -11.23 -1.84
N ASP A 136 7.24 -11.52 -3.10
CA ASP A 136 8.04 -12.45 -3.92
C ASP A 136 9.06 -11.69 -4.78
N VAL A 137 8.72 -10.47 -5.22
CA VAL A 137 9.55 -9.68 -6.13
C VAL A 137 9.59 -8.22 -5.68
N VAL A 138 10.79 -7.65 -5.62
CA VAL A 138 10.98 -6.19 -5.62
C VAL A 138 11.38 -5.75 -7.02
N PHE A 139 10.57 -4.90 -7.64
CA PHE A 139 10.90 -4.21 -8.88
C PHE A 139 11.42 -2.82 -8.55
N ALA A 140 12.73 -2.62 -8.69
CA ALA A 140 13.41 -1.35 -8.41
C ALA A 140 14.02 -0.77 -9.70
N PRO A 141 13.19 -0.24 -10.63
CA PRO A 141 13.68 0.29 -11.89
C PRO A 141 14.46 1.59 -11.71
N SER A 142 15.37 1.85 -12.65
CA SER A 142 15.96 3.18 -12.80
C SER A 142 14.95 4.17 -13.37
N VAL A 143 15.26 5.46 -13.33
CA VAL A 143 14.41 6.50 -13.94
C VAL A 143 14.32 6.30 -15.45
N GLU A 144 15.40 5.87 -16.09
CA GLU A 144 15.47 5.62 -17.53
C GLU A 144 14.65 4.41 -17.97
N GLU A 145 14.52 3.39 -17.13
CA GLU A 145 13.63 2.25 -17.40
C GLU A 145 12.16 2.67 -17.39
N VAL A 146 11.78 3.60 -16.50
CA VAL A 146 10.41 4.12 -16.43
C VAL A 146 10.17 5.24 -17.44
N TYR A 147 11.17 6.08 -17.71
CA TYR A 147 11.12 7.25 -18.58
C TYR A 147 12.35 7.27 -19.50
N PRO A 148 12.32 6.57 -20.65
CA PRO A 148 13.45 6.50 -21.58
C PRO A 148 13.96 7.86 -22.06
N GLU A 149 13.10 8.88 -22.07
CA GLU A 149 13.44 10.26 -22.44
C GLU A 149 14.50 10.86 -21.51
N TYR A 150 14.58 10.40 -20.26
CA TYR A 150 15.61 10.84 -19.31
C TYR A 150 17.02 10.42 -19.75
N ALA A 151 17.18 9.28 -20.40
CA ALA A 151 18.48 8.85 -20.92
C ALA A 151 19.00 9.79 -22.02
N ALA A 152 18.09 10.34 -22.83
CA ALA A 152 18.42 11.27 -23.91
C ALA A 152 18.83 12.67 -23.41
N SER A 153 18.42 13.04 -22.18
CA SER A 153 18.77 14.32 -21.55
C SER A 153 20.18 14.37 -20.93
N ASN A 154 21.00 13.32 -21.10
CA ASN A 154 22.30 13.13 -20.43
C ASN A 154 22.21 13.27 -18.90
N GLY A 155 21.08 12.87 -18.31
CA GLY A 155 20.87 12.95 -16.87
C GLY A 155 20.83 14.38 -16.34
N SER A 156 20.37 15.35 -17.14
CA SER A 156 20.14 16.70 -16.62
C SER A 156 19.19 16.60 -15.41
N ARG A 157 19.75 16.86 -14.22
CA ARG A 157 19.07 16.71 -12.92
C ARG A 157 17.96 17.76 -12.71
N THR A 158 17.61 18.51 -13.75
CA THR A 158 16.42 19.36 -13.85
C THR A 158 15.13 18.60 -14.11
N ALA A 159 15.19 17.27 -14.22
CA ALA A 159 14.13 16.32 -13.93
C ALA A 159 13.02 16.88 -13.01
N GLY A 160 11.88 17.26 -13.60
CA GLY A 160 10.70 17.73 -12.86
C GLY A 160 10.58 19.25 -12.64
N ARG A 161 11.59 20.07 -13.03
CA ARG A 161 11.54 21.53 -12.83
C ARG A 161 10.83 22.29 -13.96
N ASN A 162 10.93 21.79 -15.19
CA ASN A 162 10.19 22.30 -16.34
C ASN A 162 9.30 21.19 -16.89
N GLN A 163 7.98 21.39 -16.88
CA GLN A 163 7.06 20.51 -17.60
C GLN A 163 7.41 20.59 -19.10
N GLY A 164 8.12 19.58 -19.64
CA GLY A 164 8.27 19.40 -21.09
C GLY A 164 9.65 19.04 -21.61
N GLU A 165 10.74 19.26 -20.86
CA GLU A 165 12.10 19.04 -21.40
C GLU A 165 12.67 17.66 -21.02
N ASP A 166 12.52 17.24 -19.76
CA ASP A 166 13.12 16.00 -19.22
C ASP A 166 12.04 15.02 -18.73
N GLY A 167 11.22 14.45 -19.62
CA GLY A 167 10.24 13.43 -19.24
C GLY A 167 9.22 13.05 -20.31
N PRO A 168 8.21 12.23 -19.98
CA PRO A 168 7.25 11.76 -20.96
C PRO A 168 6.44 12.94 -21.50
N GLN A 169 6.31 12.99 -22.83
CA GLN A 169 5.52 14.00 -23.56
C GLN A 169 4.01 13.83 -23.35
N VAL A 170 3.58 12.60 -23.06
CA VAL A 170 2.18 12.26 -22.77
C VAL A 170 2.06 11.90 -21.29
N ARG A 171 1.07 12.49 -20.61
CA ARG A 171 0.82 12.35 -19.18
C ARG A 171 -0.67 12.13 -18.91
N VAL A 172 -0.97 11.59 -17.74
CA VAL A 172 -2.34 11.47 -17.22
C VAL A 172 -2.61 12.67 -16.32
N SER A 173 -3.66 13.43 -16.63
CA SER A 173 -4.09 14.55 -15.78
C SER A 173 -5.07 14.08 -14.71
N ALA A 174 -4.92 14.60 -13.50
CA ALA A 174 -5.80 14.38 -12.36
C ALA A 174 -7.09 15.22 -12.44
N GLY A 175 -7.17 16.16 -13.38
CA GLY A 175 -8.34 17.01 -13.58
C GLY A 175 -8.75 17.79 -12.32
N PRO A 176 -10.04 18.19 -12.19
CA PRO A 176 -10.51 19.00 -11.07
C PRO A 176 -10.31 18.36 -9.69
N MET A 177 -10.26 17.02 -9.61
CA MET A 177 -9.96 16.31 -8.36
C MET A 177 -8.52 16.57 -7.90
N GLY A 178 -7.59 16.73 -8.83
CA GLY A 178 -6.18 17.00 -8.59
C GLY A 178 -5.85 18.45 -8.27
N ASP A 179 -6.78 19.38 -8.46
CA ASP A 179 -6.59 20.81 -8.18
C ASP A 179 -7.08 21.22 -6.78
N ARG A 180 -7.75 20.31 -6.06
CA ARG A 180 -8.31 20.52 -4.72
C ARG A 180 -7.36 20.06 -3.62
N PHE A 181 -7.52 20.59 -2.41
CA PHE A 181 -6.81 20.16 -1.18
C PHE A 181 -5.30 19.97 -1.39
N GLU A 182 -4.76 18.75 -1.24
CA GLU A 182 -3.31 18.51 -1.42
C GLU A 182 -2.79 18.96 -2.78
N GLY A 183 -3.64 18.87 -3.80
CA GLY A 183 -3.36 19.33 -5.15
C GLY A 183 -3.10 20.82 -5.26
N ALA A 184 -3.89 21.62 -4.53
CA ALA A 184 -3.70 23.07 -4.47
C ALA A 184 -2.37 23.45 -3.79
N TYR A 185 -1.92 22.66 -2.82
CA TYR A 185 -0.63 22.86 -2.15
C TYR A 185 0.55 22.27 -2.91
N ARG A 186 0.30 21.37 -3.87
CA ARG A 186 1.33 20.65 -4.63
C ARG A 186 0.95 20.58 -6.12
N PRO A 187 0.95 21.73 -6.84
CA PRO A 187 0.51 21.77 -8.24
C PRO A 187 1.29 20.78 -9.12
N GLY A 188 0.56 19.99 -9.93
CA GLY A 188 1.13 18.96 -10.80
C GLY A 188 1.55 17.67 -10.10
N HIS A 189 1.51 17.60 -8.76
CA HIS A 189 1.87 16.38 -8.01
C HIS A 189 1.06 15.17 -8.47
N PHE A 190 -0.27 15.32 -8.54
CA PHE A 190 -1.15 14.21 -8.86
C PHE A 190 -1.07 13.77 -10.32
N ASP A 191 -0.81 14.68 -11.26
CA ASP A 191 -0.51 14.30 -12.65
C ASP A 191 0.74 13.42 -12.72
N GLY A 192 1.77 13.78 -11.94
CA GLY A 192 2.98 12.96 -11.77
C GLY A 192 2.68 11.59 -11.18
N VAL A 193 1.83 11.52 -10.15
CA VAL A 193 1.40 10.26 -9.52
C VAL A 193 0.60 9.38 -10.49
N LEU A 194 -0.44 9.92 -11.12
CA LEU A 194 -1.28 9.16 -12.05
C LEU A 194 -0.49 8.67 -13.26
N THR A 195 0.42 9.49 -13.78
CA THR A 195 1.30 9.09 -14.88
C THR A 195 2.18 7.90 -14.48
N VAL A 196 2.85 7.94 -13.32
CA VAL A 196 3.71 6.83 -12.90
C VAL A 196 2.91 5.57 -12.56
N VAL A 197 1.77 5.71 -11.88
CA VAL A 197 0.90 4.58 -11.52
C VAL A 197 0.38 3.91 -12.79
N ALA A 198 -0.10 4.68 -13.77
CA ALA A 198 -0.51 4.14 -15.06
C ALA A 198 0.62 3.35 -15.73
N LYS A 199 1.85 3.87 -15.77
CA LYS A 199 2.99 3.14 -16.35
C LYS A 199 3.31 1.86 -15.56
N LEU A 200 3.37 1.93 -14.24
CA LEU A 200 3.67 0.77 -13.40
C LEU A 200 2.57 -0.30 -13.46
N LEU A 201 1.29 0.08 -13.61
CA LEU A 201 0.21 -0.89 -13.85
C LEU A 201 0.43 -1.66 -15.16
N HIS A 202 0.89 -1.00 -16.22
CA HIS A 202 1.25 -1.68 -17.48
C HIS A 202 2.48 -2.58 -17.34
N LEU A 203 3.52 -2.12 -16.63
CA LEU A 203 4.77 -2.87 -16.48
C LEU A 203 4.60 -4.09 -15.56
N THR A 204 3.83 -3.92 -14.48
CA THR A 204 3.59 -4.97 -13.50
C THR A 204 2.43 -5.89 -13.87
N ALA A 205 1.47 -5.44 -14.69
CA ALA A 205 0.29 -6.18 -15.11
C ALA A 205 -0.40 -6.98 -13.97
N PRO A 206 -0.81 -6.30 -12.88
CA PRO A 206 -1.41 -6.94 -11.72
C PRO A 206 -2.91 -7.18 -11.92
N ASP A 207 -3.46 -8.12 -11.16
CA ASP A 207 -4.91 -8.31 -11.02
C ASP A 207 -5.46 -7.35 -9.93
N VAL A 208 -4.66 -7.10 -8.88
CA VAL A 208 -5.00 -6.19 -7.78
C VAL A 208 -3.85 -5.24 -7.45
N SER A 209 -4.15 -4.00 -7.07
CA SER A 209 -3.16 -3.02 -6.64
C SER A 209 -3.57 -2.36 -5.32
N LEU A 210 -2.64 -2.29 -4.37
CA LEU A 210 -2.92 -1.89 -2.99
C LEU A 210 -2.29 -0.53 -2.65
N TYR A 211 -3.07 0.32 -1.99
CA TYR A 211 -2.67 1.67 -1.58
C TYR A 211 -3.13 1.97 -0.16
N GLY A 212 -2.33 2.74 0.59
CA GLY A 212 -2.70 3.15 1.94
C GLY A 212 -3.79 4.21 1.94
N GLN A 213 -4.79 4.08 2.82
CA GLN A 213 -5.85 5.07 2.99
C GLN A 213 -5.35 6.42 3.53
N LYS A 214 -4.16 6.46 4.14
CA LYS A 214 -3.54 7.70 4.65
C LYS A 214 -3.46 8.80 3.59
N ASP A 215 -3.20 8.43 2.35
CA ASP A 215 -3.14 9.35 1.21
C ASP A 215 -4.46 9.28 0.44
N ALA A 216 -5.57 9.66 1.09
CA ALA A 216 -6.94 9.44 0.59
C ALA A 216 -7.21 10.06 -0.78
N GLN A 217 -6.71 11.27 -1.04
CA GLN A 217 -6.87 11.93 -2.34
C GLN A 217 -6.16 11.15 -3.46
N GLN A 218 -4.96 10.64 -3.18
CA GLN A 218 -4.23 9.78 -4.12
C GLN A 218 -5.03 8.51 -4.43
N LEU A 219 -5.55 7.84 -3.40
CA LEU A 219 -6.37 6.64 -3.58
C LEU A 219 -7.64 6.94 -4.41
N ALA A 220 -8.34 8.03 -4.12
CA ALA A 220 -9.53 8.44 -4.87
C ALA A 220 -9.20 8.72 -6.35
N LEU A 221 -8.13 9.46 -6.61
CA LEU A 221 -7.65 9.76 -7.95
C LEU A 221 -7.23 8.51 -8.74
N ILE A 222 -6.53 7.57 -8.10
CA ILE A 222 -6.12 6.32 -8.75
C ILE A 222 -7.34 5.46 -9.09
N ARG A 223 -8.31 5.36 -8.18
CA ARG A 223 -9.60 4.69 -8.45
C ARG A 223 -10.31 5.34 -9.63
N ARG A 224 -10.40 6.66 -9.64
CA ARG A 224 -11.02 7.43 -10.74
C ARG A 224 -10.31 7.16 -12.07
N MET A 225 -8.98 7.23 -12.10
CA MET A 225 -8.18 6.93 -13.30
C MET A 225 -8.44 5.51 -13.81
N VAL A 226 -8.45 4.51 -12.93
CA VAL A 226 -8.70 3.12 -13.30
C VAL A 226 -10.09 2.93 -13.90
N THR A 227 -11.11 3.54 -13.31
CA THR A 227 -12.47 3.52 -13.84
C THR A 227 -12.59 4.25 -15.18
N ASP A 228 -12.13 5.50 -15.27
CA ASP A 228 -12.31 6.33 -16.46
C ASP A 228 -11.53 5.80 -17.67
N LEU A 229 -10.35 5.22 -17.43
CA LEU A 229 -9.47 4.70 -18.48
C LEU A 229 -9.57 3.19 -18.67
N ASN A 230 -10.53 2.53 -18.02
CA ASN A 230 -10.83 1.10 -18.14
C ASN A 230 -9.61 0.19 -17.87
N PHE A 231 -8.81 0.49 -16.85
CA PHE A 231 -7.71 -0.39 -16.46
C PHE A 231 -8.28 -1.70 -15.88
N PRO A 232 -7.79 -2.87 -16.32
CA PRO A 232 -8.27 -4.17 -15.85
C PRO A 232 -7.59 -4.55 -14.52
N VAL A 233 -7.75 -3.73 -13.48
CA VAL A 233 -7.13 -3.93 -12.16
C VAL A 233 -8.08 -3.52 -11.04
N GLU A 234 -8.15 -4.31 -9.98
CA GLU A 234 -8.86 -3.95 -8.75
C GLU A 234 -8.00 -3.04 -7.86
N ILE A 235 -8.56 -1.93 -7.35
CA ILE A 235 -7.83 -1.01 -6.45
C ILE A 235 -8.32 -1.17 -5.00
N ILE A 236 -7.44 -1.72 -4.16
CA ILE A 236 -7.72 -2.01 -2.75
C ILE A 236 -7.10 -0.93 -1.87
N GLY A 237 -7.93 -0.30 -1.04
CA GLY A 237 -7.48 0.62 0.00
C GLY A 237 -7.18 -0.14 1.30
N VAL A 238 -6.01 0.07 1.88
CA VAL A 238 -5.60 -0.55 3.15
C VAL A 238 -5.64 0.47 4.28
N PRO A 239 -6.24 0.14 5.44
CA PRO A 239 -6.35 1.06 6.57
C PRO A 239 -5.03 1.70 6.97
N THR A 240 -5.09 2.98 7.33
CA THR A 240 -3.96 3.73 7.86
C THR A 240 -3.43 3.05 9.12
N VAL A 241 -2.17 2.61 9.08
CA VAL A 241 -1.48 2.13 10.27
C VAL A 241 -1.13 3.32 11.16
N ARG A 242 -1.41 3.18 12.46
CA ARG A 242 -1.20 4.22 13.46
C ARG A 242 -0.25 3.72 14.55
N GLU A 243 0.48 4.65 15.14
CA GLU A 243 1.22 4.44 16.39
C GLU A 243 0.22 4.23 17.56
N SER A 244 0.72 3.74 18.70
CA SER A 244 -0.14 3.45 19.86
C SER A 244 -0.88 4.67 20.42
N ASP A 245 -0.38 5.87 20.14
CA ASP A 245 -0.99 7.15 20.53
C ASP A 245 -1.96 7.72 19.47
N GLY A 246 -2.20 6.97 18.38
CA GLY A 246 -3.12 7.31 17.31
C GLY A 246 -2.51 8.07 16.13
N MET A 247 -1.24 8.48 16.22
CA MET A 247 -0.57 9.18 15.11
C MET A 247 -0.50 8.28 13.87
N ALA A 248 -0.94 8.78 12.71
CA ALA A 248 -0.74 8.08 11.45
C ALA A 248 0.76 7.91 11.15
N LEU A 249 1.17 6.69 10.81
CA LEU A 249 2.57 6.44 10.45
C LEU A 249 2.94 7.18 9.17
N SER A 250 4.04 7.91 9.22
CA SER A 250 4.58 8.65 8.08
C SER A 250 6.09 8.78 8.21
N SER A 251 6.81 8.66 7.09
CA SER A 251 8.24 8.94 7.05
C SER A 251 8.58 10.38 7.47
N ARG A 252 7.61 11.31 7.40
CA ARG A 252 7.77 12.70 7.86
C ARG A 252 7.71 12.86 9.39
N ASN A 253 7.22 11.87 10.14
CA ASN A 253 7.13 11.97 11.61
C ASN A 253 8.51 12.13 12.27
N ARG A 254 9.58 11.61 11.63
CA ARG A 254 10.96 11.73 12.13
C ARG A 254 11.50 13.17 12.13
N TYR A 255 10.83 14.10 11.45
CA TYR A 255 11.23 15.50 11.41
C TYR A 255 10.66 16.31 12.58
N LEU A 256 9.75 15.72 13.36
CA LEU A 256 9.10 16.38 14.49
C LEU A 256 10.01 16.31 15.73
N SER A 257 10.19 17.45 16.39
CA SER A 257 10.66 17.46 17.78
C SER A 257 9.63 16.80 18.71
N PRO A 258 10.00 16.43 19.96
CA PRO A 258 9.04 15.93 20.94
C PRO A 258 7.85 16.88 21.20
N GLU A 259 8.10 18.18 21.22
CA GLU A 259 7.09 19.23 21.39
C GLU A 259 6.21 19.36 20.14
N GLU A 260 6.82 19.39 18.95
CA GLU A 260 6.09 19.40 17.67
C GLU A 260 5.20 18.17 17.52
N ARG A 261 5.70 16.99 17.92
CA ARG A 261 4.94 15.73 17.92
C ARG A 261 3.71 15.82 18.82
N THR A 262 3.84 16.45 19.99
CA THR A 262 2.73 16.63 20.92
C THR A 262 1.62 17.49 20.33
N SER A 263 1.97 18.54 19.58
CA SER A 263 1.01 19.35 18.82
C SER A 263 0.43 18.59 17.62
N ALA A 264 1.24 17.82 16.88
CA ALA A 264 0.81 17.02 15.73
C ALA A 264 -0.23 15.94 16.08
N LEU A 265 -0.23 15.41 17.31
CA LEU A 265 -1.25 14.45 17.74
C LEU A 265 -2.68 14.98 17.62
N ALA A 266 -2.86 16.30 17.60
CA ALA A 266 -4.17 16.92 17.42
C ALA A 266 -4.85 16.56 16.09
N LEU A 267 -4.11 16.21 15.02
CA LEU A 267 -4.72 15.75 13.77
C LEU A 267 -5.55 14.48 14.01
N SER A 268 -4.92 13.44 14.57
CA SER A 268 -5.60 12.17 14.85
C SER A 268 -6.73 12.34 15.88
N ARG A 269 -6.52 13.17 16.91
CA ARG A 269 -7.53 13.47 17.92
C ARG A 269 -8.75 14.19 17.33
N ALA A 270 -8.53 15.14 16.42
CA ALA A 270 -9.61 15.84 15.74
C ALA A 270 -10.46 14.88 14.90
N LEU A 271 -9.82 13.98 14.16
CA LEU A 271 -10.51 12.96 13.37
C LEU A 271 -11.34 12.02 14.27
N PHE A 272 -10.79 11.56 15.39
CA PHE A 272 -11.53 10.70 16.31
C PHE A 272 -12.68 11.45 17.01
N ALA A 273 -12.48 12.70 17.41
CA ALA A 273 -13.54 13.53 17.96
C ALA A 273 -14.70 13.71 16.96
N ALA A 274 -14.39 13.91 15.68
CA ALA A 274 -15.40 14.00 14.64
C ALA A 274 -16.14 12.68 14.42
N ARG A 275 -15.43 11.54 14.40
CA ARG A 275 -16.07 10.22 14.31
C ARG A 275 -17.04 10.00 15.47
N ASP A 276 -16.63 10.35 16.68
CA ASP A 276 -17.44 10.12 17.88
C ASP A 276 -18.65 11.06 17.92
N ALA A 277 -18.56 12.26 17.35
CA ALA A 277 -19.66 13.20 17.19
C ALA A 277 -20.54 12.95 15.94
N LEU A 278 -20.18 11.98 15.08
CA LEU A 278 -20.89 11.73 13.82
C LEU A 278 -22.36 11.34 14.02
N THR A 279 -22.70 10.74 15.17
CA THR A 279 -24.09 10.39 15.51
C THR A 279 -25.01 11.60 15.56
N ASP A 280 -24.45 12.78 15.81
CA ASP A 280 -25.16 14.05 15.90
C ASP A 280 -25.16 14.82 14.56
N GLY A 281 -24.60 14.23 13.51
CA GLY A 281 -24.57 14.77 12.14
C GLY A 281 -23.21 15.29 11.68
N ALA A 282 -23.11 15.58 10.39
CA ALA A 282 -21.87 16.04 9.75
C ALA A 282 -21.33 17.37 10.32
N ASP A 283 -22.22 18.32 10.62
CA ASP A 283 -21.83 19.61 11.20
C ASP A 283 -21.25 19.46 12.61
N ALA A 284 -21.83 18.56 13.43
CA ALA A 284 -21.33 18.24 14.76
C ALA A 284 -19.95 17.58 14.68
N ALA A 285 -19.75 16.66 13.74
CA ALA A 285 -18.46 16.04 13.47
C ALA A 285 -17.38 17.09 13.09
N LEU A 286 -17.70 18.00 12.16
CA LEU A 286 -16.80 19.08 11.76
C LEU A 286 -16.48 20.03 12.92
N ALA A 287 -17.49 20.42 13.71
CA ALA A 287 -17.31 21.28 14.86
C ALA A 287 -16.41 20.64 15.93
N ALA A 288 -16.59 19.34 16.21
CA ALA A 288 -15.77 18.60 17.17
C ALA A 288 -14.31 18.53 16.73
N ALA A 289 -14.04 18.21 15.45
CA ALA A 289 -12.69 18.25 14.90
C ALA A 289 -12.07 19.66 14.99
N ARG A 290 -12.84 20.69 14.61
CA ARG A 290 -12.38 22.09 14.63
C ARG A 290 -11.95 22.51 16.04
N ALA A 291 -12.75 22.20 17.05
CA ALA A 291 -12.43 22.56 18.44
C ALA A 291 -11.08 21.99 18.91
N VAL A 292 -10.77 20.73 18.56
CA VAL A 292 -9.48 20.10 18.88
C VAL A 292 -8.32 20.80 18.16
N LEU A 293 -8.50 21.13 16.88
CA LEU A 293 -7.47 21.81 16.10
C LEU A 293 -7.22 23.26 16.59
N ASP A 294 -8.28 23.98 16.96
CA ASP A 294 -8.19 25.35 17.47
C ASP A 294 -7.45 25.40 18.81
N GLU A 295 -7.61 24.39 19.66
CA GLU A 295 -6.80 24.25 20.88
C GLU A 295 -5.32 24.04 20.54
N ALA A 296 -5.02 23.16 19.58
CA ALA A 296 -3.66 22.89 19.15
C ALA A 296 -2.98 24.09 18.48
N ALA A 297 -3.75 24.95 17.81
CA ALA A 297 -3.27 26.20 17.23
C ALA A 297 -2.79 27.22 18.29
N ARG A 298 -3.19 27.06 19.56
CA ARG A 298 -2.76 27.91 20.69
C ARG A 298 -1.60 27.32 21.51
N ARG A 299 -1.08 26.15 21.11
CA ARG A 299 0.07 25.51 21.77
C ARG A 299 1.38 26.14 21.33
N GLU A 300 2.46 25.79 22.02
CA GLU A 300 3.83 26.11 21.65
C GLU A 300 4.62 24.79 21.48
N PRO A 301 5.04 24.41 20.26
CA PRO A 301 4.81 25.11 18.99
C PRO A 301 3.36 24.99 18.49
N PRO A 302 2.83 26.01 17.77
CA PRO A 302 1.44 26.02 17.30
C PRO A 302 1.23 25.08 16.12
N LEU A 303 0.01 24.51 16.04
CA LEU A 303 -0.46 23.79 14.86
C LEU A 303 -1.14 24.76 13.88
N HIS A 304 -0.64 24.83 12.65
CA HIS A 304 -1.21 25.64 11.57
C HIS A 304 -2.02 24.75 10.62
N VAL A 305 -3.35 24.83 10.69
CA VAL A 305 -4.24 24.04 9.83
C VAL A 305 -4.28 24.61 8.42
N ASP A 306 -3.98 23.77 7.42
CA ASP A 306 -4.11 24.10 6.00
C ASP A 306 -5.54 23.84 5.50
N TYR A 307 -6.14 22.71 5.90
CA TYR A 307 -7.56 22.43 5.69
C TYR A 307 -8.08 21.38 6.69
N LEU A 308 -9.40 21.41 6.90
CA LEU A 308 -10.20 20.34 7.51
C LEU A 308 -11.49 20.28 6.68
N ALA A 309 -11.76 19.17 6.03
CA ALA A 309 -12.88 19.05 5.10
C ALA A 309 -13.52 17.66 5.15
N LEU A 310 -14.85 17.65 5.03
CA LEU A 310 -15.65 16.43 4.85
C LEU A 310 -15.99 16.28 3.37
N ILE A 311 -15.44 15.24 2.76
CA ILE A 311 -15.29 15.11 1.31
C ILE A 311 -16.07 13.91 0.79
N ASP A 312 -16.69 14.05 -0.39
CA ASP A 312 -17.21 12.90 -1.15
C ASP A 312 -16.03 12.17 -1.82
N PRO A 313 -15.77 10.89 -1.52
CA PRO A 313 -14.67 10.15 -2.13
C PRO A 313 -14.81 9.93 -3.66
N ALA A 314 -16.00 10.12 -4.25
CA ALA A 314 -16.26 9.87 -5.67
C ALA A 314 -15.69 10.96 -6.60
N ASP A 315 -15.65 12.21 -6.14
CA ASP A 315 -15.16 13.36 -6.94
C ASP A 315 -14.34 14.37 -6.12
N PHE A 316 -14.08 14.06 -4.85
CA PHE A 316 -13.27 14.86 -3.96
C PHE A 316 -13.80 16.29 -3.75
N THR A 317 -15.12 16.49 -3.84
CA THR A 317 -15.82 17.75 -3.50
C THR A 317 -16.22 17.79 -2.02
N GLU A 318 -16.37 18.98 -1.43
CA GLU A 318 -16.90 19.08 -0.07
C GLU A 318 -18.39 18.73 -0.04
N LEU A 319 -18.79 17.91 0.92
CA LEU A 319 -20.18 17.49 1.07
C LEU A 319 -21.08 18.63 1.56
N THR A 320 -20.51 19.60 2.28
CA THR A 320 -21.17 20.84 2.72
C THR A 320 -21.58 21.73 1.54
N GLU A 321 -20.76 21.81 0.48
CA GLU A 321 -21.06 22.57 -0.74
C GLU A 321 -22.28 22.01 -1.49
N ARG A 322 -22.48 20.69 -1.43
CA ARG A 322 -23.58 20.00 -2.12
C ARG A 322 -24.93 20.18 -1.43
N ALA A 323 -24.94 20.21 -0.09
CA ALA A 323 -26.16 20.46 0.68
C ALA A 323 -26.78 21.84 0.40
N GLY A 324 -25.95 22.83 0.01
CA GLY A 324 -26.39 24.17 -0.39
C GLY A 324 -26.91 24.28 -1.83
N GLN A 325 -26.74 23.25 -2.67
CA GLN A 325 -27.15 23.27 -4.07
C GLN A 325 -28.55 22.65 -4.21
N SER A 326 -29.58 23.50 -4.23
CA SER A 326 -30.96 23.12 -4.54
C SER A 326 -31.07 22.58 -5.97
N GLY A 327 -30.83 21.28 -6.17
CA GLY A 327 -30.91 20.64 -7.48
C GLY A 327 -30.03 19.40 -7.69
N SER A 328 -29.26 18.95 -6.70
CA SER A 328 -28.55 17.67 -6.84
C SER A 328 -29.55 16.55 -7.15
N PRO A 329 -29.36 15.78 -8.24
CA PRO A 329 -30.31 14.75 -8.62
C PRO A 329 -30.45 13.73 -7.48
N PRO A 330 -31.68 13.29 -7.15
CA PRO A 330 -31.86 12.23 -6.18
C PRO A 330 -31.08 11.01 -6.65
N ARG A 331 -30.21 10.46 -5.80
CA ARG A 331 -29.52 9.21 -6.12
C ARG A 331 -30.59 8.13 -6.29
N THR A 332 -30.74 7.64 -7.53
CA THR A 332 -31.62 6.52 -7.83
C THR A 332 -30.98 5.24 -7.29
N GLY A 333 -31.37 4.85 -6.07
CA GLY A 333 -30.96 3.62 -5.43
C GLY A 333 -31.46 3.59 -3.99
N ALA A 334 -32.03 2.48 -3.55
CA ALA A 334 -32.60 2.28 -2.23
C ALA A 334 -31.51 2.18 -1.14
N GLU A 335 -30.71 3.24 -0.95
CA GLU A 335 -29.70 3.31 0.09
C GLU A 335 -30.27 4.11 1.26
N THR A 336 -30.71 3.39 2.30
CA THR A 336 -31.21 3.92 3.59
C THR A 336 -30.11 4.56 4.45
N HIS A 337 -28.96 4.85 3.84
CA HIS A 337 -27.71 5.28 4.45
C HIS A 337 -27.15 6.38 3.53
N GLY A 338 -26.93 7.60 4.05
CA GLY A 338 -26.35 8.67 3.24
C GLY A 338 -24.93 8.34 2.75
N PRO A 339 -24.34 9.16 1.86
CA PRO A 339 -23.04 8.84 1.28
C PRO A 339 -21.98 8.67 2.38
N GLU A 340 -21.10 7.70 2.21
CA GLU A 340 -19.87 7.62 3.01
C GLU A 340 -19.01 8.85 2.69
N GLY A 341 -18.52 9.52 3.74
CA GLY A 341 -17.65 10.69 3.61
C GLY A 341 -16.23 10.37 4.02
N VAL A 342 -15.26 11.16 3.56
CA VAL A 342 -13.90 11.15 4.09
C VAL A 342 -13.65 12.47 4.80
N LEU A 343 -13.38 12.41 6.10
CA LEU A 343 -12.90 13.57 6.83
C LEU A 343 -11.37 13.63 6.69
N ALA A 344 -10.88 14.66 6.02
CA ALA A 344 -9.47 14.86 5.77
C ALA A 344 -8.96 16.14 6.45
N VAL A 345 -7.74 16.07 6.97
CA VAL A 345 -7.04 17.20 7.59
C VAL A 345 -5.60 17.27 7.09
N ALA A 346 -5.13 18.48 6.82
CA ALA A 346 -3.71 18.77 6.64
C ALA A 346 -3.32 19.95 7.50
N ALA A 347 -2.14 19.88 8.11
CA ALA A 347 -1.63 20.93 8.97
C ALA A 347 -0.10 20.92 9.03
N ARG A 348 0.48 22.04 9.45
CA ARG A 348 1.90 22.25 9.67
C ARG A 348 2.18 22.46 11.15
N VAL A 349 3.25 21.84 11.64
CA VAL A 349 3.84 22.14 12.95
C VAL A 349 5.35 22.30 12.74
N GLY A 350 5.87 23.44 13.19
CA GLY A 350 7.22 23.86 12.81
C GLY A 350 7.41 23.83 11.29
N GLY A 351 8.45 23.12 10.84
CA GLY A 351 8.74 22.94 9.40
C GLY A 351 8.01 21.77 8.73
N THR A 352 7.26 20.95 9.49
CA THR A 352 6.72 19.68 8.99
C THR A 352 5.24 19.79 8.64
N ARG A 353 4.89 19.49 7.38
CA ARG A 353 3.50 19.34 6.92
C ARG A 353 3.05 17.90 7.01
N LEU A 354 1.93 17.66 7.69
CA LEU A 354 1.33 16.36 7.92
C LEU A 354 -0.08 16.32 7.36
N ILE A 355 -0.51 15.12 6.97
CA ILE A 355 -1.87 14.83 6.52
C ILE A 355 -2.41 13.64 7.32
N ASP A 356 -3.71 13.63 7.55
CA ASP A 356 -4.42 12.49 8.11
C ASP A 356 -5.87 12.50 7.61
N ASN A 357 -6.52 11.34 7.63
CA ASN A 357 -7.94 11.22 7.30
C ASN A 357 -8.56 9.97 7.91
N ILE A 358 -9.90 9.95 7.96
CA ILE A 358 -10.68 8.74 8.23
C ILE A 358 -11.91 8.67 7.32
N PRO A 359 -12.33 7.47 6.90
CA PRO A 359 -13.68 7.28 6.40
C PRO A 359 -14.67 7.51 7.55
N LEU A 360 -15.72 8.27 7.27
CA LEU A 360 -16.90 8.39 8.11
C LEU A 360 -18.00 7.56 7.47
N GLY A 361 -18.71 6.79 8.31
CA GLY A 361 -19.85 5.99 7.88
C GLY A 361 -20.95 6.83 7.25
N PRO A 362 -22.06 6.21 6.84
CA PRO A 362 -23.10 6.91 6.12
C PRO A 362 -23.58 8.14 6.89
N LEU A 363 -23.44 9.29 6.25
CA LEU A 363 -23.80 10.57 6.85
C LEU A 363 -25.33 10.66 6.95
N ARG A 364 -25.83 11.10 8.11
CA ARG A 364 -27.28 11.28 8.35
C ARG A 364 -27.75 12.67 7.98
#